data_AF-A0A2W2EKN4-F1
#
_entry.id   AF-A0A2W2EKN4-F1
#
_cell.length_a   1.000
_cell.length_b   1.000
_cell.length_c   1.000
_cell.angle_alpha   90.00
_cell.angle_beta   90.00
_cell.angle_gamma   90.00
#
_symmetry.space_group_name_H-M   'P 1'
#
loop_
_entity.id
_entity.type
_entity.pdbx_description
1 polymer ?
#
loop_
_entity_poly.entity_id
_entity_poly.type
_entity_poly.pdbx_seq_one_letter_code
_entity_poly.pdbx_strand_id
1 'polypeptide(L)'
;MGRPVIRALVAALVLVLAGCGVVPRPSMDTAGADSFADDVRTARTLGEEFWTQQFRRLGRTYQPIEAFIPYAGDSGPDFVQLELQADCYAGGTLSALVGSGVLTAEAGDEEELLLSLAAAGDPTDDWFDPNAHGMAEQRQLAFAKGYRGGVDAC
;
A
#
# COMPACT_ATOMS: atom_id res chain seq x y z
N MET A 1 -13.80 5.15 50.08
CA MET A 1 -14.86 5.43 49.08
C MET A 1 -14.23 5.78 47.73
N GLY A 2 -13.50 4.86 47.09
CA GLY A 2 -12.69 5.20 45.90
C GLY A 2 -12.47 4.07 44.90
N ARG A 3 -12.28 2.82 45.34
CA ARG A 3 -11.97 1.68 44.44
C ARG A 3 -13.05 1.32 43.40
N PRO A 4 -14.36 1.32 43.71
CA PRO A 4 -15.37 0.98 42.69
C PRO A 4 -15.60 2.13 41.69
N VAL A 5 -15.49 3.38 42.14
CA VAL A 5 -15.60 4.58 41.30
C VAL A 5 -14.41 4.68 40.35
N ILE A 6 -13.20 4.39 40.83
CA ILE A 6 -11.99 4.35 40.00
C ILE A 6 -12.11 3.28 38.90
N ARG A 7 -12.65 2.09 39.20
CA ARG A 7 -12.83 1.03 38.19
C ARG A 7 -13.85 1.41 37.11
N ALA A 8 -14.96 2.04 37.51
CA ALA A 8 -15.98 2.51 36.57
C ALA A 8 -15.44 3.62 35.65
N LEU A 9 -14.64 4.54 36.19
CA LEU A 9 -14.01 5.61 35.42
C LEU A 9 -12.95 5.09 34.44
N VAL A 10 -12.16 4.09 34.83
CA VAL A 10 -11.19 3.44 33.93
C VAL A 10 -11.89 2.70 32.79
N ALA A 11 -12.97 1.96 33.08
CA ALA A 11 -13.74 1.27 32.05
C ALA A 11 -14.38 2.25 31.05
N ALA A 12 -14.94 3.35 31.55
CA ALA A 12 -15.49 4.40 30.70
C ALA A 12 -14.41 5.11 29.84
N LEU A 13 -13.24 5.36 30.41
CA LEU A 13 -12.10 5.94 29.68
C LEU A 13 -11.62 5.03 28.56
N VAL A 14 -11.51 3.71 28.80
CA VAL A 14 -11.14 2.73 27.76
C VAL A 14 -12.17 2.67 26.63
N LEU A 15 -13.47 2.71 26.95
CA LEU A 15 -14.55 2.75 25.97
C LEU A 15 -14.53 4.03 25.12
N VAL A 16 -14.21 5.18 25.72
CA VAL A 16 -14.06 6.46 25.00
C VAL A 16 -12.80 6.47 24.12
N LEU A 17 -11.69 5.93 24.61
CA LEU A 17 -10.44 5.84 23.84
C LEU A 17 -10.54 4.87 22.65
N ALA A 18 -11.30 3.77 22.80
CA ALA A 18 -11.58 2.83 21.71
C ALA A 18 -12.57 3.40 20.66
N GLY A 19 -13.52 4.24 21.09
CA GLY A 19 -14.46 4.91 20.18
C GLY A 19 -13.89 6.09 19.40
N CYS A 20 -12.74 6.64 19.82
CA CYS A 20 -12.11 7.81 19.21
C CYS A 20 -10.83 7.51 18.39
N GLY A 21 -10.52 6.23 18.12
CA GLY A 21 -9.31 5.86 17.37
C GLY A 21 -7.99 6.11 18.12
N VAL A 22 -8.03 6.13 19.46
CA VAL A 22 -6.87 6.47 20.32
C VAL A 22 -6.01 5.23 20.64
N VAL A 23 -6.32 4.07 20.05
CA VAL A 23 -5.48 2.87 20.10
C VAL A 23 -4.81 2.70 18.72
N PRO A 24 -3.47 2.82 18.61
CA PRO A 24 -2.74 2.49 17.39
C PRO A 24 -2.98 1.04 16.96
N ARG A 25 -3.10 0.79 15.65
CA ARG A 25 -3.09 -0.56 15.08
C ARG A 25 -1.67 -1.14 15.26
N PRO A 26 -1.47 -2.35 15.80
CA PRO A 26 -0.16 -2.99 15.77
C PRO A 26 0.34 -3.14 14.32
N SER A 27 1.64 -2.99 14.12
CA SER A 27 2.35 -3.08 12.83
C SER A 27 3.04 -4.44 12.67
N MET A 28 3.12 -4.85 11.40
CA MET A 28 3.87 -5.94 10.74
C MET A 28 4.86 -6.71 11.60
N ASP A 29 4.62 -8.00 11.67
CA ASP A 29 5.12 -8.83 12.74
C ASP A 29 6.32 -9.70 12.31
N THR A 30 7.41 -9.59 13.06
CA THR A 30 8.61 -10.44 12.98
C THR A 30 8.60 -11.58 14.02
N ALA A 31 7.49 -11.79 14.76
CA ALA A 31 7.44 -12.65 15.94
C ALA A 31 6.12 -13.44 16.21
N GLY A 32 5.17 -13.53 15.28
CA GLY A 32 3.99 -14.44 15.31
C GLY A 32 2.68 -13.93 15.95
N ALA A 33 2.40 -12.62 15.98
CA ALA A 33 1.20 -11.99 16.52
C ALA A 33 0.00 -11.90 15.56
N ASP A 34 0.16 -11.68 14.25
CA ASP A 34 -0.96 -11.47 13.30
C ASP A 34 -0.98 -12.50 12.15
N SER A 35 -2.17 -12.84 11.63
CA SER A 35 -2.30 -13.75 10.47
C SER A 35 -2.16 -12.99 9.15
N PHE A 36 -1.77 -13.66 8.05
CA PHE A 36 -1.79 -13.07 6.71
C PHE A 36 -3.15 -12.42 6.36
N ALA A 37 -4.26 -12.99 6.84
CA ALA A 37 -5.57 -12.42 6.64
C ALA A 37 -5.79 -11.11 7.43
N ASP A 38 -5.14 -10.96 8.58
CA ASP A 38 -5.10 -9.69 9.34
C ASP A 38 -4.29 -8.64 8.58
N ASP A 39 -3.13 -9.01 8.04
CA ASP A 39 -2.30 -8.11 7.25
C ASP A 39 -3.03 -7.58 6.02
N VAL A 40 -3.73 -8.45 5.28
CA VAL A 40 -4.55 -8.06 4.13
C VAL A 40 -5.68 -7.09 4.53
N ARG A 41 -6.32 -7.31 5.68
CA ARG A 41 -7.34 -6.38 6.21
C ARG A 41 -6.74 -5.03 6.58
N THR A 42 -5.58 -5.03 7.20
CA THR A 42 -4.84 -3.82 7.58
C THR A 42 -4.40 -3.04 6.35
N ALA A 43 -3.84 -3.74 5.35
CA ALA A 43 -3.44 -3.19 4.05
C ALA A 43 -4.58 -2.43 3.38
N ARG A 44 -5.74 -3.09 3.27
CA ARG A 44 -6.93 -2.48 2.68
C ARG A 44 -7.35 -1.25 3.46
N THR A 45 -7.46 -1.36 4.78
CA THR A 45 -7.96 -0.26 5.60
C THR A 45 -7.07 0.96 5.51
N LEU A 46 -5.75 0.79 5.61
CA LEU A 46 -4.78 1.87 5.49
C LEU A 46 -4.78 2.48 4.09
N GLY A 47 -4.86 1.67 3.04
CA GLY A 47 -4.93 2.14 1.65
C GLY A 47 -6.16 3.00 1.40
N GLU A 48 -7.35 2.52 1.80
CA GLU A 48 -8.62 3.23 1.63
C GLU A 48 -8.63 4.56 2.42
N GLU A 49 -8.08 4.56 3.65
CA GLU A 49 -7.93 5.76 4.49
C GLU A 49 -6.97 6.78 3.87
N PHE A 50 -5.82 6.32 3.38
CA PHE A 50 -4.83 7.18 2.73
C PHE A 50 -5.42 7.83 1.48
N TRP A 51 -5.98 7.04 0.55
CA TRP A 51 -6.51 7.57 -0.71
C TRP A 51 -7.73 8.46 -0.51
N THR A 52 -8.59 8.15 0.46
CA THR A 52 -9.66 9.05 0.88
C THR A 52 -9.11 10.41 1.30
N GLN A 53 -8.02 10.45 2.07
CA GLN A 53 -7.39 11.71 2.49
C GLN A 53 -6.73 12.45 1.32
N GLN A 54 -6.01 11.74 0.43
CA GLN A 54 -5.37 12.37 -0.73
C GLN A 54 -6.38 13.00 -1.68
N PHE A 55 -7.44 12.27 -2.03
CA PHE A 55 -8.47 12.81 -2.93
C PHE A 55 -9.18 14.01 -2.31
N ARG A 56 -9.46 13.99 -1.00
CA ARG A 56 -10.03 15.16 -0.31
C ARG A 56 -9.13 16.39 -0.41
N ARG A 57 -7.81 16.23 -0.27
CA ARG A 57 -6.83 17.33 -0.41
C ARG A 57 -6.83 17.92 -1.82
N LEU A 58 -7.10 17.08 -2.83
CA LEU A 58 -7.19 17.47 -4.23
C LEU A 58 -8.59 17.96 -4.64
N GLY A 59 -9.53 18.10 -3.69
CA GLY A 59 -10.91 18.50 -4.00
C GLY A 59 -11.69 17.46 -4.81
N ARG A 60 -11.29 16.19 -4.73
CA ARG A 60 -11.91 15.04 -5.40
C ARG A 60 -12.58 14.12 -4.38
N THR A 61 -13.38 13.18 -4.88
CA THR A 61 -13.97 12.10 -4.08
C THR A 61 -13.34 10.78 -4.49
N TYR A 62 -12.69 10.11 -3.54
CA TYR A 62 -12.16 8.77 -3.75
C TYR A 62 -13.29 7.77 -3.93
N GLN A 63 -13.15 6.86 -4.89
CA GLN A 63 -14.01 5.69 -5.06
C GLN A 63 -13.27 4.48 -4.48
N PRO A 64 -13.86 3.77 -3.51
CA PRO A 64 -13.25 2.59 -2.90
C PRO A 64 -12.88 1.50 -3.91
N ILE A 65 -11.84 0.73 -3.61
CA ILE A 65 -11.44 -0.41 -4.45
C ILE A 65 -12.51 -1.49 -4.35
N GLU A 66 -13.10 -1.88 -5.49
CA GLU A 66 -14.16 -2.88 -5.55
C GLU A 66 -13.64 -4.28 -5.18
N ALA A 67 -12.41 -4.62 -5.60
CA ALA A 67 -11.79 -5.92 -5.40
C ALA A 67 -10.37 -5.79 -4.83
N PHE A 68 -10.22 -6.06 -3.52
CA PHE A 68 -8.93 -6.19 -2.85
C PHE A 68 -8.60 -7.68 -2.69
N ILE A 69 -7.99 -8.27 -3.72
CA ILE A 69 -7.74 -9.72 -3.81
C ILE A 69 -6.29 -9.99 -3.39
N PRO A 70 -6.03 -10.64 -2.25
CA PRO A 70 -4.67 -11.01 -1.87
C PRO A 70 -4.17 -12.19 -2.71
N TYR A 71 -2.86 -12.28 -2.87
CA TYR A 71 -2.22 -13.49 -3.41
C TYR A 71 -2.47 -14.69 -2.49
N ALA A 72 -2.48 -15.89 -3.06
CA ALA A 72 -2.57 -17.14 -2.32
C ALA A 72 -1.20 -17.83 -2.30
N GLY A 73 -0.58 -17.97 -1.13
CA GLY A 73 0.68 -18.69 -0.96
C GLY A 73 1.48 -18.24 0.28
N ASP A 74 2.52 -19.01 0.61
CA ASP A 74 3.36 -18.81 1.78
C ASP A 74 4.73 -18.27 1.30
N SER A 75 5.06 -17.04 1.67
CA SER A 75 6.21 -16.19 1.28
C SER A 75 7.47 -16.93 0.77
N GLY A 76 7.85 -16.69 -0.49
CA GLY A 76 9.05 -17.23 -1.14
C GLY A 76 9.65 -16.28 -2.19
N PRO A 77 10.84 -16.56 -2.75
CA PRO A 77 11.51 -15.74 -3.78
C PRO A 77 10.67 -15.48 -5.04
N ASP A 78 9.59 -16.24 -5.23
CA ASP A 78 8.58 -16.03 -6.27
C ASP A 78 7.81 -14.70 -6.08
N PHE A 79 7.66 -14.17 -4.86
CA PHE A 79 6.86 -12.97 -4.60
C PHE A 79 7.54 -11.68 -5.06
N VAL A 80 8.84 -11.51 -4.83
CA VAL A 80 9.58 -10.36 -5.38
C VAL A 80 9.51 -10.37 -6.91
N GLN A 81 9.62 -11.54 -7.54
CA GLN A 81 9.49 -11.64 -9.00
C GLN A 81 8.08 -11.31 -9.49
N LEU A 82 7.04 -11.70 -8.73
CA LEU A 82 5.64 -11.33 -9.02
C LEU A 82 5.41 -9.82 -8.88
N GLU A 83 5.94 -9.20 -7.83
CA GLU A 83 5.85 -7.74 -7.62
C GLU A 83 6.58 -6.97 -8.73
N LEU A 84 7.79 -7.41 -9.12
CA LEU A 84 8.51 -6.82 -10.25
C LEU A 84 7.79 -7.05 -11.58
N GLN A 85 7.15 -8.20 -11.78
CA GLN A 85 6.32 -8.43 -12.96
C GLN A 85 5.08 -7.51 -12.97
N ALA A 86 4.47 -7.27 -11.82
CA ALA A 86 3.36 -6.33 -11.67
C ALA A 86 3.79 -4.90 -12.03
N ASP A 87 4.97 -4.46 -11.57
CA ASP A 87 5.55 -3.16 -11.95
C ASP A 87 5.76 -3.07 -13.47
N CYS A 88 6.27 -4.13 -14.10
CA CYS A 88 6.43 -4.20 -15.54
C CYS A 88 5.08 -4.04 -16.27
N TYR A 89 4.06 -4.79 -15.88
CA TYR A 89 2.73 -4.66 -16.49
C TYR A 89 2.10 -3.29 -16.26
N ALA A 90 2.30 -2.68 -15.07
CA ALA A 90 1.85 -1.33 -14.79
C ALA A 90 2.49 -0.32 -15.76
N GLY A 91 3.81 -0.42 -15.99
CA GLY A 91 4.52 0.42 -16.96
C GLY A 91 3.99 0.24 -18.38
N GLY A 92 3.84 -1.01 -18.83
CA GLY A 92 3.33 -1.31 -20.18
C GLY A 92 1.90 -0.83 -20.40
N THR A 93 1.05 -0.96 -19.39
CA THR A 93 -0.35 -0.48 -19.43
C THR A 93 -0.40 1.04 -19.47
N LEU A 94 0.37 1.73 -18.62
CA LEU A 94 0.43 3.20 -18.63
C LEU A 94 0.90 3.73 -19.98
N SER A 95 1.95 3.13 -20.54
CA SER A 95 2.47 3.48 -21.87
C SER A 95 1.39 3.35 -22.96
N ALA A 96 0.61 2.28 -22.93
CA ALA A 96 -0.50 2.08 -23.86
C ALA A 96 -1.61 3.14 -23.68
N LEU A 97 -1.99 3.47 -22.44
CA LEU A 97 -3.03 4.47 -22.15
C LEU A 97 -2.62 5.89 -22.55
N VAL A 98 -1.36 6.26 -22.32
CA VAL A 98 -0.78 7.54 -22.75
C VAL A 98 -0.67 7.57 -24.28
N GLY A 99 -0.13 6.51 -24.89
CA GLY A 99 0.03 6.40 -26.34
C GLY A 99 -1.29 6.40 -27.10
N SER A 100 -2.38 5.91 -26.50
CA SER A 100 -3.73 5.94 -27.08
C SER A 100 -4.49 7.24 -26.82
N GLY A 101 -3.93 8.17 -26.04
CA GLY A 101 -4.58 9.41 -25.64
C GLY A 101 -5.76 9.23 -24.67
N VAL A 102 -5.85 8.09 -23.99
CA VAL A 102 -6.84 7.86 -22.92
C VAL A 102 -6.41 8.58 -21.66
N LEU A 103 -5.09 8.61 -21.41
CA LEU A 103 -4.46 9.44 -20.39
C LEU A 103 -3.56 10.47 -21.06
N THR A 104 -3.50 11.66 -20.48
CA THR A 104 -2.54 12.70 -20.84
C THR A 104 -1.55 12.81 -19.70
N ALA A 105 -0.26 12.62 -19.99
CA ALA A 105 0.78 12.86 -19.01
C ALA A 105 0.92 14.37 -18.76
N GLU A 106 0.97 14.75 -17.49
CA GLU A 106 1.22 16.12 -17.04
C GLU A 106 2.71 16.32 -16.70
N ALA A 107 3.13 17.58 -16.65
CA ALA A 107 4.49 17.89 -16.25
C ALA A 107 4.68 17.56 -14.75
N GLY A 108 5.63 16.68 -14.45
CA GLY A 108 5.93 16.20 -13.09
C GLY A 108 5.45 14.77 -12.80
N ASP A 109 4.55 14.21 -13.62
CA ASP A 109 4.01 12.86 -13.40
C ASP A 109 5.10 11.78 -13.39
N GLU A 110 6.10 11.90 -14.25
CA GLU A 110 7.22 10.96 -14.31
C GLU A 110 8.01 10.96 -12.99
N GLU A 111 8.31 12.13 -12.45
CA GLU A 111 9.07 12.27 -11.20
C GLU A 111 8.25 11.79 -10.00
N GLU A 112 6.98 12.15 -9.92
CA GLU A 112 6.07 11.67 -8.86
C GLU A 112 5.91 10.15 -8.89
N LEU A 113 5.81 9.57 -10.10
CA LEU A 113 5.70 8.13 -10.28
C LEU A 113 6.98 7.40 -9.88
N LEU A 114 8.16 7.89 -10.29
CA LEU A 114 9.43 7.28 -9.92
C LEU A 114 9.71 7.40 -8.41
N LEU A 115 9.36 8.52 -7.79
CA LEU A 115 9.43 8.69 -6.34
C LEU A 115 8.49 7.73 -5.60
N SER A 116 7.28 7.54 -6.13
CA SER A 116 6.31 6.59 -5.56
C SER A 116 6.81 5.14 -5.66
N LEU A 117 7.40 4.75 -6.79
CA LEU A 117 8.03 3.43 -6.95
C LEU A 117 9.25 3.24 -6.04
N ALA A 118 10.04 4.29 -5.82
CA ALA A 118 11.17 4.23 -4.90
C ALA A 118 10.72 4.04 -3.45
N ALA A 119 9.68 4.77 -3.03
CA ALA A 119 9.09 4.61 -1.70
C ALA A 119 8.54 3.19 -1.50
N ALA A 120 8.00 2.58 -2.56
CA ALA A 120 7.46 1.23 -2.53
C ALA A 120 8.51 0.09 -2.43
N GLY A 121 9.79 0.44 -2.31
CA GLY A 121 10.90 -0.48 -2.01
C GLY A 121 11.92 0.14 -1.04
N ASP A 122 11.45 1.03 -0.16
CA ASP A 122 12.26 1.69 0.87
C ASP A 122 12.60 0.73 2.01
N PRO A 123 13.89 0.40 2.23
CA PRO A 123 14.30 -0.54 3.29
C PRO A 123 14.11 0.00 4.72
N THR A 124 13.76 1.28 4.89
CA THR A 124 13.57 1.90 6.21
C THR A 124 12.15 1.77 6.75
N ASP A 125 11.22 1.28 5.93
CA ASP A 125 9.84 0.97 6.31
C ASP A 125 9.65 -0.54 6.28
N ASP A 126 9.26 -1.13 7.40
CA ASP A 126 8.98 -2.58 7.51
C ASP A 126 7.90 -3.01 6.48
N TRP A 127 7.05 -2.08 6.00
CA TRP A 127 6.01 -2.31 5.00
C TRP A 127 6.57 -2.42 3.60
N PHE A 128 7.70 -1.80 3.35
CA PHE A 128 8.38 -1.82 2.07
C PHE A 128 9.66 -2.67 2.13
N ASP A 129 9.71 -3.66 3.04
CA ASP A 129 10.83 -4.61 3.14
C ASP A 129 11.20 -5.11 1.74
N PRO A 130 12.42 -4.81 1.25
CA PRO A 130 12.84 -5.21 -0.07
C PRO A 130 12.90 -6.72 -0.27
N ASN A 131 12.95 -7.51 0.81
CA ASN A 131 12.87 -8.97 0.72
C ASN A 131 11.45 -9.46 0.39
N ALA A 132 10.43 -8.62 0.57
CA ALA A 132 9.04 -8.88 0.21
C ALA A 132 8.64 -8.21 -1.11
N HIS A 133 9.07 -6.96 -1.33
CA HIS A 133 8.59 -6.12 -2.45
C HIS A 133 9.63 -5.84 -3.55
N GLY A 134 10.89 -6.20 -3.31
CA GLY A 134 12.02 -5.82 -4.16
C GLY A 134 12.61 -4.46 -3.79
N MET A 135 13.87 -4.23 -4.15
CA MET A 135 14.54 -2.95 -3.94
C MET A 135 13.91 -1.87 -4.81
N ALA A 136 13.88 -0.63 -4.32
CA ALA A 136 13.46 0.57 -5.08
C ALA A 136 13.96 0.60 -6.54
N GLU A 137 15.26 0.33 -6.75
CA GLU A 137 15.87 0.31 -8.09
C GLU A 137 15.27 -0.81 -8.97
N GLN A 138 15.04 -2.00 -8.42
CA GLN A 138 14.46 -3.12 -9.18
C GLN A 138 13.05 -2.80 -9.64
N ARG A 139 12.24 -2.20 -8.76
CA ARG A 139 10.87 -1.78 -9.05
C ARG A 139 10.81 -0.74 -10.17
N GLN A 140 11.64 0.30 -10.08
CA GLN A 140 11.75 1.32 -11.12
C GLN A 140 12.22 0.75 -12.47
N LEU A 141 13.22 -0.14 -12.45
CA LEU A 141 13.73 -0.78 -13.66
C LEU A 141 12.68 -1.68 -14.32
N ALA A 142 11.91 -2.44 -13.52
CA ALA A 142 10.85 -3.30 -14.00
C ALA A 142 9.71 -2.47 -14.63
N PHE A 143 9.26 -1.41 -13.96
CA PHE A 143 8.30 -0.46 -14.51
C PHE A 143 8.78 0.15 -15.84
N ALA A 144 10.02 0.65 -15.86
CA ALA A 144 10.60 1.26 -17.05
C ALA A 144 10.78 0.27 -18.21
N LYS A 145 10.97 -1.04 -17.93
CA LYS A 145 11.02 -2.10 -18.94
C LYS A 145 9.67 -2.20 -19.65
N GLY A 146 8.58 -2.33 -18.90
CA GLY A 146 7.24 -2.38 -19.45
C GLY A 146 6.84 -1.09 -20.15
N TYR A 147 7.14 0.08 -19.58
CA TYR A 147 6.80 1.36 -20.20
C TYR A 147 7.43 1.55 -21.58
N ARG A 148 8.69 1.11 -21.76
CA ARG A 148 9.41 1.17 -23.04
C ARG A 148 9.02 0.07 -24.03
N GLY A 149 8.72 -1.13 -23.53
CA GLY A 149 8.53 -2.33 -24.35
C GLY A 149 7.07 -2.75 -24.55
N GLY A 150 6.12 -2.12 -23.85
CA GLY A 150 4.75 -2.60 -23.74
C GLY A 150 4.64 -3.85 -22.86
N VAL A 151 3.42 -4.36 -22.70
CA VAL A 151 3.13 -5.54 -21.86
C VAL A 151 3.80 -6.82 -22.37
N ASP A 152 4.08 -6.92 -23.67
CA ASP A 152 4.77 -8.08 -24.27
C ASP A 152 6.25 -8.17 -23.89
N ALA A 153 6.82 -7.11 -23.29
CA ALA A 153 8.18 -7.11 -22.76
C ALA A 153 8.23 -7.67 -21.33
N CYS A 154 7.09 -7.95 -20.72
CA CYS A 154 6.92 -8.60 -19.43
C CYS A 154 6.59 -10.10 -19.65
#